data_AF-K1S0D4-F1
#
_entry.id   AF-K1S0D4-F1
#
_cell.length_a   1.000
_cell.length_b   1.000
_cell.length_c   1.000
_cell.angle_alpha   90.00
_cell.angle_beta   90.00
_cell.angle_gamma   90.00
#
_symmetry.space_group_name_H-M   'P 1'
#
loop_
_entity.id
_entity.type
_entity.pdbx_description
1 polymer ?
#
loop_
_entity_poly.entity_id
_entity_poly.type
_entity_poly.pdbx_seq_one_letter_code
_entity_poly.pdbx_strand_id
1 'polypeptide(L)'
;MNQRFFSILCVSLIITDIHCIKVSKAINCKQFCKKETRECGVQCRKEEHAFDRPDVLECLQECSVESLECKKACDCLSQCAREVDGCNDSCESHPFQRKIDKLECYKECWYDSNQCTDTCQDIV
;
A
#
# COMPACT_ATOMS: atom_id res chain seq x y z
N MET A 1 11.38 37.32 15.00
CA MET A 1 11.37 36.03 14.28
C MET A 1 9.97 35.45 14.40
N ASN A 2 9.26 35.38 13.28
CA ASN A 2 7.81 35.22 13.22
C ASN A 2 7.35 33.83 13.68
N GLN A 3 6.60 33.79 14.79
CA GLN A 3 5.94 32.61 15.37
C GLN A 3 5.06 31.83 14.38
N ARG A 4 4.65 32.48 13.27
CA ARG A 4 3.90 31.88 12.16
C ARG A 4 4.71 30.89 11.30
N PHE A 5 6.04 31.04 11.21
CA PHE A 5 6.87 30.13 10.40
C PHE A 5 7.05 28.76 11.06
N PHE A 6 7.09 28.70 12.39
CA PHE A 6 7.24 27.44 13.14
C PHE A 6 6.01 26.54 13.01
N SER A 7 4.80 27.10 13.03
CA SER A 7 3.58 26.30 12.87
C SER A 7 3.42 25.68 11.48
N ILE A 8 3.91 26.34 10.42
CA ILE A 8 3.81 25.82 9.05
C ILE A 8 4.77 24.62 8.87
N LEU A 9 5.98 24.71 9.40
CA LEU A 9 6.98 23.63 9.37
C LEU A 9 6.50 22.35 10.09
N CYS A 10 5.81 22.48 11.22
CA CYS A 10 5.28 21.31 11.93
C CYS A 10 4.14 20.62 11.18
N VAL A 11 3.26 21.37 10.49
CA VAL A 11 2.16 20.78 9.73
C VAL A 11 2.67 20.07 8.47
N SER A 12 3.69 20.60 7.80
CA SER A 12 4.30 19.94 6.65
C SER A 12 5.00 18.62 7.00
N LEU A 13 5.64 18.52 8.16
CA LEU A 13 6.34 17.30 8.61
C LEU A 13 5.36 16.14 8.87
N ILE A 14 4.22 16.43 9.49
CA ILE A 14 3.20 15.42 9.80
C ILE A 14 2.57 14.85 8.51
N ILE A 15 2.35 15.70 7.51
CA ILE A 15 1.79 15.28 6.21
C ILE A 15 2.79 14.39 5.46
N THR A 16 4.09 14.73 5.48
CA THR A 16 5.13 13.90 4.82
C THR A 16 5.30 12.53 5.47
N ASP A 17 5.22 12.41 6.80
CA ASP A 17 5.39 11.13 7.48
C ASP A 17 4.27 10.13 7.13
N ILE A 18 3.02 10.59 7.08
CA ILE A 18 1.87 9.72 6.80
C ILE A 18 1.88 9.20 5.36
N HIS A 19 2.23 10.05 4.39
CA HIS A 19 2.39 9.65 2.99
C HIS A 19 3.56 8.67 2.82
N CYS A 20 4.68 8.94 3.50
CA CYS A 20 5.85 8.08 3.48
C CYS A 20 5.55 6.68 4.05
N ILE A 21 4.76 6.58 5.12
CA ILE A 21 4.37 5.30 5.73
C ILE A 21 3.51 4.46 4.78
N LYS A 22 2.56 5.06 4.04
CA LYS A 22 1.66 4.31 3.14
C LYS A 22 2.36 3.85 1.86
N VAL A 23 3.16 4.71 1.25
CA VAL A 23 4.00 4.35 0.08
C VAL A 23 5.03 3.29 0.47
N SER A 24 5.63 3.41 1.67
CA SER A 24 6.51 2.39 2.23
C SER A 24 5.80 1.05 2.40
N LYS A 25 4.58 1.01 2.94
CA LYS A 25 3.78 -0.23 3.06
C LYS A 25 3.53 -0.91 1.72
N ALA A 26 3.13 -0.17 0.68
CA ALA A 26 2.87 -0.74 -0.64
C ALA A 26 4.15 -1.26 -1.32
N ILE A 27 5.27 -0.53 -1.21
CA ILE A 27 6.58 -0.95 -1.74
C ILE A 27 7.08 -2.19 -0.98
N ASN A 28 7.00 -2.18 0.35
CA ASN A 28 7.39 -3.31 1.19
C ASN A 28 6.53 -4.55 0.90
N CYS A 29 5.23 -4.37 0.63
CA CYS A 29 4.33 -5.45 0.20
C CYS A 29 4.82 -6.11 -1.10
N LYS A 30 5.14 -5.33 -2.13
CA LYS A 30 5.63 -5.87 -3.41
C LYS A 30 6.96 -6.61 -3.26
N GLN A 31 7.86 -6.10 -2.42
CA GLN A 31 9.12 -6.77 -2.11
C GLN A 31 8.91 -8.08 -1.34
N PHE A 32 7.98 -8.08 -0.39
CA PHE A 32 7.57 -9.26 0.37
C PHE A 32 7.02 -10.35 -0.54
N CYS A 33 6.00 -10.05 -1.37
CA CYS A 33 5.43 -11.03 -2.30
C CYS A 33 6.49 -11.61 -3.24
N LYS A 34 7.42 -10.78 -3.73
CA LYS A 34 8.52 -11.23 -4.60
C LYS A 34 9.46 -12.19 -3.88
N LYS A 35 9.73 -11.95 -2.60
CA LYS A 35 10.55 -12.82 -1.77
C LYS A 35 9.83 -14.15 -1.54
N GLU A 36 8.57 -14.14 -1.09
CA GLU A 36 7.80 -15.36 -0.84
C GLU A 36 7.62 -16.21 -2.09
N THR A 37 7.28 -15.59 -3.23
CA THR A 37 7.18 -16.29 -4.52
C THR A 37 8.47 -17.03 -4.86
N ARG A 38 9.62 -16.41 -4.58
CA ARG A 38 10.93 -17.01 -4.85
C ARG A 38 11.22 -18.16 -3.88
N GLU A 39 10.89 -17.99 -2.61
CA GLU A 39 11.09 -19.00 -1.57
C GLU A 39 10.21 -20.24 -1.81
N CYS A 40 8.93 -20.04 -2.11
CA CYS A 40 7.97 -21.09 -2.49
C CYS A 40 8.49 -21.89 -3.69
N GLY A 41 8.87 -21.19 -4.77
CA GLY A 41 9.41 -21.85 -5.96
C GLY A 41 10.77 -22.56 -5.72
N VAL A 42 11.58 -22.15 -4.75
CA VAL A 42 12.79 -22.90 -4.36
C VAL A 42 12.43 -24.12 -3.54
N GLN A 43 11.40 -24.05 -2.69
CA GLN A 43 10.94 -25.14 -1.85
C GLN A 43 10.37 -26.29 -2.69
N CYS A 44 9.46 -26.00 -3.63
CA CYS A 44 8.94 -27.02 -4.57
C CYS A 44 10.05 -27.73 -5.36
N ARG A 45 11.17 -27.04 -5.61
CA ARG A 45 12.32 -27.55 -6.36
C ARG A 45 13.35 -28.29 -5.51
N LYS A 46 13.33 -28.10 -4.19
CA LYS A 46 14.27 -28.72 -3.26
C LYS A 46 13.80 -30.09 -2.80
N GLU A 47 12.50 -30.35 -2.84
CA GLU A 47 11.95 -31.61 -2.38
C GLU A 47 12.32 -32.77 -3.31
N GLU A 48 12.59 -32.53 -4.61
CA GLU A 48 12.77 -33.61 -5.57
C GLU A 48 13.80 -33.38 -6.71
N HIS A 49 14.34 -34.49 -7.24
CA HIS A 49 15.43 -34.54 -8.23
C HIS A 49 15.02 -34.26 -9.70
N ALA A 50 13.73 -34.12 -10.01
CA ALA A 50 13.24 -33.88 -11.37
C ALA A 50 12.14 -32.82 -11.42
N PHE A 51 12.33 -31.78 -12.23
CA PHE A 51 11.43 -30.61 -12.33
C PHE A 51 10.09 -30.90 -13.00
N ASP A 52 10.02 -31.98 -13.78
CA ASP A 52 8.87 -32.29 -14.63
C ASP A 52 7.86 -33.24 -13.95
N ARG A 53 8.07 -33.53 -12.66
CA ARG A 53 7.16 -34.41 -11.93
C ARG A 53 5.84 -33.68 -11.63
N PRO A 54 4.71 -34.41 -11.68
CA PRO A 54 3.40 -33.82 -11.45
C PRO A 54 3.27 -33.05 -10.13
N ASP A 55 3.87 -33.57 -9.06
CA ASP A 55 3.87 -32.96 -7.71
C ASP A 55 4.66 -31.65 -7.64
N VAL A 56 5.82 -31.58 -8.29
CA VAL A 56 6.60 -30.34 -8.42
C VAL A 56 5.83 -29.30 -9.24
N LEU A 57 5.14 -29.73 -10.31
CA LEU A 57 4.32 -28.84 -11.14
C LEU A 57 3.08 -28.33 -10.40
N GLU A 58 2.43 -29.18 -9.61
CA GLU A 58 1.29 -28.82 -8.76
C GLU A 58 1.72 -27.81 -7.69
N CYS A 59 2.82 -28.07 -6.98
CA CYS A 59 3.38 -27.13 -6.00
C CYS A 59 3.74 -25.77 -6.65
N LEU A 60 4.38 -25.78 -7.83
CA LEU A 60 4.69 -24.53 -8.55
C LEU A 60 3.43 -23.78 -9.00
N GLN A 61 2.35 -24.51 -9.31
CA GLN A 61 1.06 -23.92 -9.64
C GLN A 61 0.41 -23.26 -8.41
N GLU A 62 0.44 -23.92 -7.25
CA GLU A 62 -0.02 -23.35 -5.97
C GLU A 62 0.76 -22.07 -5.63
N CYS A 63 2.09 -22.11 -5.66
CA CYS A 63 2.94 -20.93 -5.48
C CYS A 63 2.58 -19.79 -6.46
N SER A 64 2.17 -20.12 -7.69
CA SER A 64 1.77 -19.12 -8.68
C SER A 64 0.43 -18.46 -8.34
N VAL A 65 -0.51 -19.21 -7.77
CA VAL A 65 -1.81 -18.69 -7.31
C VAL A 65 -1.59 -17.75 -6.14
N GLU A 66 -0.86 -18.18 -5.11
CA GLU A 66 -0.53 -17.35 -3.94
C GLU A 66 0.24 -16.07 -4.33
N SER A 67 1.21 -16.20 -5.25
CA SER A 67 1.94 -15.04 -5.80
C SER A 67 1.01 -14.03 -6.47
N LEU A 68 -0.02 -14.51 -7.16
CA LEU A 68 -0.99 -13.66 -7.86
C LEU A 68 -1.89 -12.94 -6.86
N GLU A 69 -2.37 -13.64 -5.82
CA GLU A 69 -3.19 -13.06 -4.76
C GLU A 69 -2.43 -12.00 -3.96
N CYS A 70 -1.18 -12.30 -3.58
CA CYS A 70 -0.29 -11.35 -2.92
C CYS A 70 -0.07 -10.10 -3.78
N LYS A 71 0.17 -10.25 -5.08
CA LYS A 71 0.30 -9.11 -6.01
C LYS A 71 -0.97 -8.27 -6.08
N LYS A 72 -2.15 -8.91 -6.17
CA LYS A 72 -3.44 -8.21 -6.19
C LYS A 72 -3.64 -7.37 -4.92
N ALA A 73 -3.35 -7.92 -3.75
CA ALA A 73 -3.41 -7.20 -2.48
C ALA A 73 -2.46 -5.99 -2.46
N CYS A 74 -1.21 -6.16 -2.91
CA CYS A 74 -0.27 -5.03 -2.97
C CYS A 74 -0.64 -3.96 -4.02
N ASP A 75 -1.22 -4.36 -5.15
CA ASP A 75 -1.70 -3.43 -6.16
C ASP A 75 -2.92 -2.65 -5.67
N CYS A 76 -3.82 -3.31 -4.91
CA CYS A 76 -4.92 -2.67 -4.19
C CYS A 76 -4.39 -1.62 -3.20
N LEU A 77 -3.42 -1.97 -2.34
CA LEU A 77 -2.78 -1.02 -1.43
C LEU A 77 -2.11 0.16 -2.16
N SER A 78 -1.48 -0.11 -3.30
CA SER A 78 -0.87 0.93 -4.14
C SER A 78 -1.94 1.87 -4.72
N GLN A 79 -3.13 1.37 -5.01
CA GLN A 79 -4.25 2.17 -5.48
C GLN A 79 -4.83 3.03 -4.36
N CYS A 80 -5.07 2.48 -3.17
CA CYS A 80 -5.51 3.26 -2.01
C CYS A 80 -4.55 4.41 -1.68
N ALA A 81 -3.24 4.18 -1.83
CA ALA A 81 -2.22 5.22 -1.65
C ALA A 81 -2.37 6.35 -2.69
N ARG A 82 -2.56 6.02 -3.98
CA ARG A 82 -2.78 7.04 -5.01
C ARG A 82 -4.08 7.82 -4.81
N GLU A 83 -5.13 7.15 -4.36
CA GLU A 83 -6.43 7.78 -4.14
C GLU A 83 -6.38 8.78 -2.98
N VAL A 84 -5.70 8.45 -1.87
CA VAL A 84 -5.54 9.41 -0.76
C VAL A 84 -4.67 10.60 -1.15
N ASP A 85 -3.61 10.38 -1.94
CA ASP A 85 -2.77 11.47 -2.45
C ASP A 85 -3.59 12.42 -3.33
N GLY A 86 -4.38 11.88 -4.26
CA GLY A 86 -5.26 12.67 -5.12
C GLY A 86 -6.38 13.39 -4.35
N CYS A 87 -6.89 12.76 -3.29
CA CYS A 87 -7.87 13.40 -2.39
C CYS A 87 -7.23 14.56 -1.61
N ASN A 88 -6.03 14.37 -1.07
CA ASN A 88 -5.29 15.41 -0.38
C ASN A 88 -4.96 16.60 -1.29
N ASP A 89 -4.52 16.34 -2.53
CA ASP A 89 -4.28 17.38 -3.53
C ASP A 89 -5.56 18.16 -3.88
N SER A 90 -6.70 17.47 -3.92
CA SER A 90 -8.01 18.08 -4.12
C SER A 90 -8.41 18.96 -2.94
N CYS A 91 -8.22 18.50 -1.70
CA CYS A 91 -8.45 19.31 -0.50
C CYS A 91 -7.49 20.51 -0.41
N GLU A 92 -6.27 20.39 -0.89
CA GLU A 92 -5.30 21.49 -0.86
C GLU A 92 -5.65 22.58 -1.86
N SER A 93 -6.03 22.19 -3.08
CA SER A 93 -6.34 23.09 -4.19
C SER A 93 -7.73 23.73 -4.12
N HIS A 94 -8.67 23.11 -3.39
CA HIS A 94 -10.03 23.64 -3.29
C HIS A 94 -10.09 24.92 -2.44
N PRO A 95 -10.73 26.01 -2.92
CA PRO A 95 -10.76 27.31 -2.23
C PRO A 95 -11.82 27.33 -1.12
N PHE A 96 -11.59 26.57 -0.05
CA PHE A 96 -12.47 26.56 1.11
C PHE A 96 -12.60 27.94 1.76
N GLN A 97 -13.82 28.35 2.06
CA GLN A 97 -14.08 29.62 2.76
C GLN A 97 -13.75 29.53 4.26
N ARG A 98 -13.87 28.33 4.85
CA ARG A 98 -13.57 28.10 6.27
C ARG A 98 -12.51 27.04 6.42
N LYS A 99 -11.61 27.25 7.38
CA LYS A 99 -10.54 26.28 7.72
C LYS A 99 -11.09 24.93 8.19
N ILE A 100 -12.26 24.93 8.83
CA ILE A 100 -12.89 23.71 9.33
C ILE A 100 -13.33 22.80 8.17
N ASP A 101 -13.80 23.38 7.06
CA ASP A 101 -14.21 22.61 5.88
C ASP A 101 -13.00 21.95 5.22
N LYS A 102 -11.86 22.67 5.16
CA LYS A 102 -10.59 22.10 4.67
C LYS A 102 -10.09 20.96 5.57
N LEU A 103 -10.18 21.12 6.89
CA LEU A 103 -9.79 20.08 7.83
C LEU A 103 -10.70 18.85 7.70
N GLU A 104 -12.00 19.05 7.53
CA GLU A 104 -12.96 17.96 7.36
C GLU A 104 -12.69 17.17 6.07
N CYS A 105 -12.40 17.86 4.97
CA CYS A 105 -11.98 17.24 3.71
C CYS A 105 -10.80 16.27 3.92
N TYR A 106 -9.74 16.70 4.61
CA TYR A 106 -8.59 15.83 4.90
C TYR A 106 -8.94 14.62 5.78
N LYS A 107 -9.87 14.78 6.73
CA LYS A 107 -10.33 13.66 7.56
C LYS A 107 -11.12 12.65 6.73
N GLU A 108 -11.98 13.10 5.84
CA GLU A 108 -12.73 12.24 4.92
C GLU A 108 -11.76 11.45 4.02
N CYS A 109 -10.76 12.11 3.41
CA CYS A 109 -9.71 11.43 2.65
C CYS A 109 -8.98 10.34 3.47
N TRP A 110 -8.70 10.63 4.74
CA TRP A 110 -8.03 9.68 5.62
C TRP A 110 -8.93 8.49 5.99
N TYR A 111 -10.22 8.76 6.25
CA TYR A 111 -11.22 7.74 6.54
C TYR A 111 -11.40 6.77 5.36
N ASP A 112 -11.59 7.30 4.15
CA ASP A 112 -11.74 6.52 2.93
C ASP A 112 -10.49 5.67 2.65
N SER A 113 -9.31 6.26 2.85
CA SER A 113 -8.04 5.55 2.67
C SER A 113 -7.87 4.38 3.64
N ASN A 114 -8.35 4.50 4.87
CA ASN A 114 -8.32 3.40 5.83
C ASN A 114 -9.29 2.29 5.42
N GLN A 115 -10.53 2.63 5.05
CA GLN A 115 -11.48 1.64 4.56
C GLN A 115 -10.95 0.88 3.33
N CYS A 116 -10.33 1.60 2.40
CA CYS A 116 -9.68 1.01 1.23
C CYS A 116 -8.56 0.05 1.66
N THR A 117 -7.70 0.47 2.58
CA THR A 117 -6.59 -0.35 3.09
C THR A 117 -7.09 -1.63 3.77
N ASP A 118 -8.13 -1.53 4.59
CA ASP A 118 -8.72 -2.68 5.29
C ASP A 118 -9.31 -3.66 4.28
N THR A 119 -10.06 -3.16 3.30
CA THR A 119 -10.60 -3.97 2.19
C THR A 119 -9.50 -4.70 1.41
N CYS A 120 -8.35 -4.07 1.19
CA CYS A 120 -7.22 -4.69 0.49
C CYS A 120 -6.52 -5.78 1.32
N GLN A 121 -6.57 -5.70 2.65
CA GLN A 121 -5.98 -6.71 3.54
C GLN A 121 -6.85 -7.96 3.60
N ASP A 122 -8.17 -7.83 3.42
CA ASP A 122 -9.11 -8.95 3.35
C ASP A 122 -9.02 -9.76 2.03
N ILE A 123 -8.14 -9.37 1.08
CA ILE A 123 -7.89 -10.10 -0.17
C ILE A 123 -6.92 -11.29 0.04
N VAL A 124 -6.20 -11.32 1.17
CA VAL A 124 -5.22 -12.36 1.56
C VAL A 124 -5.78 -13.18 2.71
#